data_AF-A0A8K0TNZ1-F1
#
_entry.id   AF-A0A8K0TNZ1-F1
#
_cell.length_a   1.000
_cell.length_b   1.000
_cell.length_c   1.000
_cell.angle_alpha   90.00
_cell.angle_beta   90.00
_cell.angle_gamma   90.00
#
_symmetry.space_group_name_H-M   'P 1'
#
loop_
_entity.id
_entity.type
_entity.pdbx_description
1 polymer ?
#
loop_
_entity_poly.entity_id
_entity_poly.type
_entity_poly.pdbx_seq_one_letter_code
_entity_poly.pdbx_strand_id
1 'polypeptide(L)'
;MFVLSTSSTDQKDIRSVLLEIRRIAHKFSCSPEDMVFVPGRMDLKRLPTDLAPSTVNELKNIVRTNEALRKALSDWATQYEVTIDQDHIFRESQVVWLQGGSISSKNDRVAVYIALPRPKAESAILGHTMGPSDSTHELASEGFVEREVTDGQKVGSSFKCQVGDLLILRGGEKLCVRGESAVQSRGMCAFVSVYQTTTRKD
;
A
#
# COMPACT_ATOMS: atom_id res chain seq x y z
N MET A 1 8.57 -2.02 -9.35
CA MET A 1 8.16 -2.03 -7.94
C MET A 1 9.30 -2.50 -7.05
N PHE A 2 9.49 -1.79 -5.94
CA PHE A 2 10.41 -2.14 -4.87
C PHE A 2 9.59 -2.41 -3.60
N VAL A 3 9.89 -3.50 -2.90
CA VAL A 3 9.24 -3.86 -1.64
C VAL A 3 10.25 -3.67 -0.52
N LEU A 4 9.97 -2.72 0.36
CA LEU A 4 10.74 -2.54 1.60
C LEU A 4 10.07 -3.38 2.70
N SER A 5 10.82 -4.38 3.17
CA SER A 5 10.41 -5.26 4.28
C SER A 5 11.45 -5.23 5.39
N THR A 6 11.03 -5.50 6.62
CA THR A 6 11.94 -5.57 7.78
C THR A 6 13.00 -6.68 7.65
N SER A 7 12.77 -7.67 6.78
CA SER A 7 13.66 -8.80 6.50
C SER A 7 14.73 -8.50 5.45
N SER A 8 14.60 -7.40 4.70
CA SER A 8 15.44 -7.12 3.52
C SER A 8 16.29 -5.85 3.65
N THR A 9 16.43 -5.28 4.86
CA THR A 9 17.14 -4.01 5.06
C THR A 9 18.12 -4.06 6.21
N ASP A 10 19.41 -3.85 5.89
CA ASP A 10 20.53 -3.87 6.84
C ASP A 10 20.78 -2.54 7.55
N GLN A 11 20.16 -1.45 7.07
CA GLN A 11 20.23 -0.14 7.72
C GLN A 11 19.32 -0.10 8.95
N LYS A 12 19.92 0.08 10.13
CA LYS A 12 19.22 0.07 11.44
C LYS A 12 18.10 1.11 11.52
N ASP A 13 18.33 2.30 10.99
CA ASP A 13 17.40 3.43 11.15
C ASP A 13 16.09 3.19 10.41
N ILE A 14 16.17 2.84 9.12
CA ILE A 14 14.98 2.49 8.32
C ILE A 14 14.30 1.21 8.82
N ARG A 15 15.07 0.23 9.33
CA ARG A 15 14.48 -1.00 9.90
C ARG A 15 13.61 -0.69 11.12
N SER A 16 14.03 0.23 11.99
CA SER A 16 13.23 0.67 13.14
C SER A 16 11.90 1.28 12.68
N VAL A 17 11.94 2.12 11.64
CA VAL A 17 10.74 2.77 11.09
C VAL A 17 9.80 1.76 10.43
N LEU A 18 10.34 0.77 9.69
CA LEU A 18 9.53 -0.31 9.12
C LEU A 18 8.86 -1.17 10.20
N LEU A 19 9.53 -1.41 11.34
CA LEU A 19 8.92 -2.10 12.48
C LEU A 19 7.80 -1.27 13.12
N GLU A 20 7.98 0.05 13.23
CA GLU A 20 6.96 0.97 13.72
C GLU A 20 5.73 1.00 12.80
N ILE A 21 5.95 1.14 11.48
CA ILE A 21 4.90 1.07 10.45
C ILE A 21 4.15 -0.25 10.59
N ARG A 22 4.87 -1.37 10.70
CA ARG A 22 4.26 -2.69 10.86
C ARG A 22 3.39 -2.76 12.12
N ARG A 23 3.88 -2.27 13.26
CA ARG A 23 3.12 -2.25 14.51
C ARG A 23 1.84 -1.43 14.39
N ILE A 24 1.88 -0.27 13.73
CA ILE A 24 0.69 0.59 13.54
C ILE A 24 -0.28 -0.05 12.53
N ALA A 25 0.23 -0.58 11.42
CA ALA A 25 -0.57 -1.24 10.39
C ALA A 25 -1.36 -2.44 10.98
N HIS A 26 -0.77 -3.23 11.87
CA HIS A 26 -1.47 -4.35 12.52
C HIS A 26 -2.60 -3.92 13.46
N LYS A 27 -2.61 -2.67 13.93
CA LYS A 27 -3.70 -2.11 14.73
C LYS A 27 -4.81 -1.52 13.88
N PHE A 28 -4.60 -1.38 12.58
CA PHE A 28 -5.64 -0.89 11.68
C PHE A 28 -6.78 -1.90 11.60
N SER A 29 -8.01 -1.39 11.75
CA SER A 29 -9.24 -2.15 11.57
C SER A 29 -10.27 -1.21 10.95
N CYS A 30 -11.09 -1.75 10.04
CA CYS A 30 -12.24 -1.06 9.47
C CYS A 30 -13.28 -2.09 9.00
N SER A 31 -14.54 -1.67 8.92
CA SER A 31 -15.60 -2.52 8.39
C SER A 31 -15.71 -2.35 6.86
N PRO A 32 -15.99 -3.43 6.10
CA PRO A 32 -16.26 -3.34 4.66
C PRO A 32 -17.38 -2.36 4.27
N GLU A 33 -18.33 -2.14 5.19
CA GLU A 33 -19.50 -1.27 5.08
C GLU A 33 -19.13 0.21 5.15
N ASP A 34 -18.07 0.56 5.90
CA ASP A 34 -17.55 1.93 6.00
C ASP A 34 -16.84 2.36 4.70
N MET A 35 -16.47 1.41 3.85
CA MET A 35 -15.76 1.68 2.61
C MET A 35 -16.71 1.85 1.42
N VAL A 36 -16.49 2.93 0.67
CA VAL A 36 -17.29 3.29 -0.51
C VAL A 36 -16.55 2.97 -1.80
N PHE A 37 -17.27 2.57 -2.84
CA PHE A 37 -16.67 2.36 -4.17
C PHE A 37 -16.12 3.68 -4.73
N VAL A 38 -14.96 3.60 -5.38
CA VAL A 38 -14.42 4.71 -6.16
C VAL A 38 -15.32 4.90 -7.40
N PRO A 39 -15.73 6.13 -7.76
CA PRO A 39 -16.60 6.35 -8.91
C PRO A 39 -16.09 5.66 -10.18
N GLY A 40 -16.96 4.89 -10.84
CA GLY A 40 -16.64 4.13 -12.04
C GLY A 40 -15.83 2.85 -11.82
N ARG A 41 -15.64 2.41 -10.57
CA ARG A 41 -14.87 1.20 -10.22
C ARG A 41 -15.67 0.28 -9.28
N MET A 42 -15.88 -0.96 -9.69
CA MET A 42 -16.56 -2.00 -8.89
C MET A 42 -15.58 -2.90 -8.13
N ASP A 43 -14.28 -2.73 -8.39
CA ASP A 43 -13.18 -3.53 -7.87
C ASP A 43 -12.31 -2.75 -6.86
N LEU A 44 -12.60 -1.46 -6.66
CA LEU A 44 -11.83 -0.57 -5.81
C LEU A 44 -12.73 0.22 -4.87
N LYS A 45 -12.54 0.00 -3.57
CA LYS A 45 -13.15 0.80 -2.51
C LYS A 45 -12.13 1.72 -1.85
N ARG A 46 -12.61 2.79 -1.22
CA ARG A 46 -11.84 3.71 -0.38
C ARG A 46 -12.55 3.95 0.94
N LEU A 47 -11.78 4.14 2.01
CA LEU A 47 -12.30 4.58 3.30
C LEU A 47 -12.46 6.11 3.28
N PRO A 48 -13.66 6.66 3.54
CA PRO A 48 -13.86 8.09 3.73
C PRO A 48 -12.96 8.66 4.84
N THR A 49 -12.49 9.90 4.66
CA THR A 49 -11.50 10.52 5.57
C THR A 49 -12.06 10.73 6.98
N ASP A 50 -13.36 11.00 7.10
CA ASP A 50 -14.10 11.18 8.35
C ASP A 50 -14.29 9.89 9.14
N LEU A 51 -14.21 8.73 8.47
CA LEU A 51 -14.28 7.40 9.09
C LEU A 51 -12.89 6.77 9.30
N ALA A 52 -11.81 7.50 8.97
CA ALA A 52 -10.45 6.98 9.09
C ALA A 52 -10.03 6.86 10.57
N PRO A 53 -9.61 5.68 11.05
CA PRO A 53 -9.15 5.51 12.43
C PRO A 53 -7.84 6.27 12.68
N SER A 54 -7.51 6.52 13.95
CA SER A 54 -6.30 7.25 14.36
C SER A 54 -5.00 6.65 13.80
N THR A 55 -4.97 5.33 13.58
CA THR A 55 -3.84 4.61 12.97
C THR A 55 -3.52 5.13 11.56
N VAL A 56 -4.51 5.59 10.79
CA VAL A 56 -4.29 6.22 9.49
C VAL A 56 -3.54 7.55 9.66
N ASN A 57 -3.85 8.34 10.69
CA ASN A 57 -3.15 9.59 10.98
C ASN A 57 -1.72 9.34 11.47
N GLU A 58 -1.50 8.28 12.26
CA GLU A 58 -0.15 7.85 12.67
C GLU A 58 0.70 7.48 11.44
N LEU A 59 0.16 6.67 10.51
CA LEU A 59 0.84 6.30 9.26
C LEU A 59 1.11 7.52 8.38
N LYS A 60 0.14 8.43 8.24
CA LYS A 60 0.31 9.72 7.53
C LYS A 60 1.48 10.50 8.12
N ASN A 61 1.57 10.59 9.44
CA ASN A 61 2.63 11.31 10.10
C ASN A 61 4.00 10.69 9.81
N ILE A 62 4.16 9.36 9.97
CA ILE A 62 5.42 8.68 9.67
C ILE A 62 5.85 8.92 8.22
N VAL A 63 4.93 8.72 7.27
CA VAL A 63 5.22 8.87 5.83
C VAL A 63 5.59 10.30 5.45
N ARG A 64 5.11 11.30 6.20
CA ARG A 64 5.39 12.71 5.95
C ARG A 64 6.67 13.20 6.62
N THR A 65 6.91 12.81 7.87
CA THR A 65 7.89 13.47 8.76
C THR A 65 9.11 12.62 9.09
N ASN A 66 9.06 11.30 8.86
CA ASN A 66 10.17 10.44 9.26
C ASN A 66 11.37 10.59 8.29
N GLU A 67 12.49 11.12 8.80
CA GLU A 67 13.69 11.40 8.01
C GLU A 67 14.33 10.16 7.38
N ALA A 68 14.37 9.03 8.11
CA ALA A 68 14.98 7.80 7.60
C ALA A 68 14.18 7.22 6.42
N LEU A 69 12.84 7.25 6.51
CA LEU A 69 11.98 6.84 5.40
C LEU A 69 12.10 7.80 4.21
N ARG A 70 12.07 9.11 4.46
CA ARG A 70 12.27 10.15 3.43
C ARG A 70 13.60 9.97 2.69
N LYS A 71 14.67 9.72 3.44
CA LYS A 71 15.99 9.42 2.87
C LYS A 71 15.96 8.14 2.03
N ALA A 72 15.37 7.05 2.54
CA ALA A 72 15.27 5.80 1.80
C ALA A 72 14.47 5.97 0.47
N LEU A 73 13.40 6.77 0.49
CA LEU A 73 12.65 7.11 -0.71
C LEU A 73 13.48 7.95 -1.70
N SER A 74 14.28 8.90 -1.22
CA SER A 74 15.20 9.69 -2.07
C SER A 74 16.32 8.86 -2.66
N ASP A 75 16.94 7.99 -1.87
CA ASP A 75 18.00 7.08 -2.30
C ASP A 75 17.44 6.13 -3.38
N TRP A 76 16.25 5.56 -3.14
CA TRP A 76 15.53 4.76 -4.14
C TRP A 76 15.26 5.60 -5.41
N ALA A 77 14.70 6.80 -5.29
CA ALA A 77 14.36 7.62 -6.45
C ALA A 77 15.60 7.96 -7.30
N THR A 78 16.73 8.23 -6.65
CA THR A 78 18.02 8.49 -7.30
C THR A 78 18.50 7.30 -8.14
N GLN A 79 18.35 6.07 -7.64
CA GLN A 79 18.68 4.84 -8.40
C GLN A 79 17.85 4.67 -9.67
N TYR A 80 16.69 5.31 -9.75
CA TYR A 80 15.79 5.26 -10.90
C TYR A 80 15.73 6.58 -11.67
N GLU A 81 16.65 7.53 -11.40
CA GLU A 81 16.75 8.83 -12.10
C GLU A 81 15.48 9.70 -11.98
N VAL A 82 14.76 9.54 -10.87
CA VAL A 82 13.54 10.29 -10.56
C VAL A 82 13.79 11.18 -9.35
N THR A 83 13.22 12.38 -9.35
CA THR A 83 13.14 13.22 -8.14
C THR A 83 11.72 13.20 -7.61
N ILE A 84 11.58 12.91 -6.31
CA ILE A 84 10.30 12.94 -5.59
C ILE A 84 10.20 14.27 -4.88
N ASP A 85 9.13 15.03 -5.15
CA ASP A 85 8.77 16.16 -4.30
C ASP A 85 8.14 15.61 -3.01
N GLN A 86 8.96 15.48 -1.97
CA GLN A 86 8.54 14.92 -0.69
C GLN A 86 7.83 15.94 0.21
N ASP A 87 7.82 17.21 -0.18
CA ASP A 87 7.14 18.28 0.57
C ASP A 87 5.71 18.47 0.08
N HIS A 88 5.43 18.08 -1.17
CA HIS A 88 4.10 18.14 -1.77
C HIS A 88 3.54 16.75 -2.08
N ILE A 89 2.72 16.24 -1.16
CA ILE A 89 1.90 15.06 -1.44
C ILE A 89 0.80 15.48 -2.44
N PHE A 90 0.81 14.88 -3.63
CA PHE A 90 -0.06 15.25 -4.75
C PHE A 90 -1.56 15.07 -4.41
N ARG A 91 -1.87 14.09 -3.58
CA ARG A 91 -3.22 13.81 -3.06
C ARG A 91 -3.15 13.43 -1.60
N GLU A 92 -4.18 13.81 -0.84
CA GLU A 92 -4.31 13.34 0.53
C GLU A 92 -4.19 11.81 0.60
N SER A 93 -3.36 11.35 1.55
CA SER A 93 -3.20 9.92 1.76
C SER A 93 -4.50 9.31 2.24
N GLN A 94 -4.81 8.12 1.73
CA GLN A 94 -6.11 7.46 1.94
C GLN A 94 -5.93 5.96 2.08
N VAL A 95 -6.95 5.29 2.61
CA VAL A 95 -7.00 3.83 2.63
C VAL A 95 -7.83 3.35 1.45
N VAL A 96 -7.29 2.40 0.70
CA VAL A 96 -7.93 1.78 -0.46
C VAL A 96 -7.98 0.27 -0.28
N TRP A 97 -9.01 -0.35 -0.81
CA TRP A 97 -9.14 -1.80 -0.88
C TRP A 97 -9.41 -2.22 -2.32
N LEU A 98 -8.37 -2.76 -2.96
CA LEU A 98 -8.44 -3.32 -4.31
C LEU A 98 -8.86 -4.78 -4.20
N GLN A 99 -10.14 -5.05 -4.49
CA GLN A 99 -10.75 -6.37 -4.39
C GLN A 99 -10.38 -7.29 -5.57
N GLY A 100 -9.92 -6.69 -6.66
CA GLY A 100 -9.39 -7.33 -7.87
C GLY A 100 -8.99 -6.27 -8.89
N GLY A 101 -8.52 -6.68 -10.06
CA GLY A 101 -8.19 -5.73 -11.13
C GLY A 101 -6.87 -5.01 -10.90
N SER A 102 -6.79 -3.71 -11.25
CA SER A 102 -5.54 -2.95 -11.20
C SER A 102 -5.67 -1.48 -10.83
N ILE A 103 -4.58 -0.91 -10.28
CA ILE A 103 -4.40 0.53 -10.05
C ILE A 103 -3.10 0.96 -10.71
N SER A 104 -3.15 2.00 -11.54
CA SER A 104 -1.99 2.55 -12.24
C SER A 104 -1.54 3.86 -11.62
N SER A 105 -0.23 4.03 -11.41
CA SER A 105 0.36 5.35 -11.18
C SER A 105 0.53 6.07 -12.52
N LYS A 106 0.24 7.38 -12.58
CA LYS A 106 0.58 8.19 -13.76
C LYS A 106 2.11 8.32 -13.87
N ASN A 107 2.62 8.56 -15.09
CA ASN A 107 4.06 8.60 -15.37
C ASN A 107 4.83 9.63 -14.53
N ASP A 108 4.16 10.70 -14.12
CA ASP A 108 4.71 11.82 -13.33
C ASP A 108 4.54 11.64 -11.81
N ARG A 109 4.30 10.41 -11.33
CA ARG A 109 3.96 10.15 -9.93
C ARG A 109 4.56 8.87 -9.39
N VAL A 110 4.94 8.91 -8.12
CA VAL A 110 5.28 7.71 -7.34
C VAL A 110 4.20 7.49 -6.29
N ALA A 111 3.70 6.27 -6.19
CA ALA A 111 2.76 5.87 -5.16
C ALA A 111 3.44 4.95 -4.15
N VAL A 112 3.36 5.32 -2.87
CA VAL A 112 3.85 4.55 -1.73
C VAL A 112 2.65 3.91 -1.06
N TYR A 113 2.66 2.59 -1.00
CA TYR A 113 1.62 1.78 -0.37
C TYR A 113 2.16 1.15 0.89
N ILE A 114 1.37 1.14 1.97
CA ILE A 114 1.61 0.33 3.16
C ILE A 114 0.48 -0.68 3.23
N ALA A 115 0.83 -1.97 3.17
CA ALA A 115 -0.17 -3.03 3.25
C ALA A 115 -0.87 -3.01 4.62
N LEU A 116 -2.18 -3.02 4.61
CA LEU A 116 -3.03 -3.01 5.80
C LEU A 116 -3.82 -4.31 5.91
N PRO A 117 -4.31 -4.64 7.11
CA PRO A 117 -5.32 -5.66 7.27
C PRO A 117 -6.53 -5.38 6.38
N ARG A 118 -7.08 -6.44 5.80
CA ARG A 118 -8.31 -6.34 5.03
C ARG A 118 -9.48 -5.99 5.95
N PRO A 119 -10.47 -5.24 5.44
CA PRO A 119 -11.68 -4.96 6.19
C PRO A 119 -12.37 -6.27 6.61
N LYS A 120 -12.86 -6.34 7.85
CA LYS A 120 -13.57 -7.50 8.41
C LYS A 120 -14.96 -7.07 8.85
N ALA A 121 -15.98 -7.91 8.61
CA ALA A 121 -17.34 -7.62 9.11
C ALA A 121 -17.36 -7.58 10.65
N GLU A 122 -18.22 -6.75 11.24
CA GLU A 122 -18.31 -6.56 12.70
C GLU A 122 -18.52 -7.86 13.49
N SER A 123 -19.22 -8.85 12.92
CA SER A 123 -19.40 -10.17 13.53
C SER A 123 -18.09 -10.94 13.73
N ALA A 124 -17.07 -10.67 12.90
CA ALA A 124 -15.72 -11.19 13.03
C ALA A 124 -14.82 -10.32 13.93
N ILE A 125 -15.24 -9.09 14.25
CA ILE A 125 -14.53 -8.15 15.13
C ILE A 125 -14.96 -8.35 16.59
N LEU A 126 -16.22 -8.71 16.84
CA LEU A 126 -16.81 -8.88 18.19
C LEU A 126 -16.90 -10.36 18.66
N GLY A 127 -16.56 -11.32 17.80
CA GLY A 127 -16.76 -12.75 18.02
C GLY A 127 -15.74 -13.44 18.93
N HIS A 128 -15.85 -13.23 20.24
CA HIS A 128 -15.49 -14.25 21.23
C HIS A 128 -16.47 -15.44 21.13
N THR A 129 -16.31 -16.38 20.19
CA THR A 129 -16.84 -17.78 20.27
C THR A 129 -16.49 -18.65 19.04
N MET A 130 -15.22 -18.68 18.66
CA MET A 130 -14.60 -19.84 18.00
C MET A 130 -13.29 -20.09 18.75
N GLY A 131 -12.93 -21.36 18.97
CA GLY A 131 -11.83 -21.78 19.86
C GLY A 131 -10.45 -21.17 19.53
N PRO A 132 -9.39 -21.53 20.25
CA PRO A 132 -8.05 -20.95 20.11
C PRO A 132 -7.32 -21.29 18.79
N SER A 133 -8.04 -21.50 17.69
CA SER A 133 -7.52 -21.71 16.34
C SER A 133 -8.17 -20.70 15.39
N ASP A 134 -7.69 -19.45 15.37
CA ASP A 134 -7.62 -18.56 14.19
C ASP A 134 -7.21 -17.10 14.49
N SER A 135 -6.31 -16.90 15.45
CA SER A 135 -5.40 -15.74 15.43
C SER A 135 -4.27 -15.90 14.40
N THR A 136 -4.39 -16.92 13.53
CA THR A 136 -3.38 -17.36 12.57
C THR A 136 -3.27 -16.35 11.42
N HIS A 137 -2.25 -15.50 11.51
CA HIS A 137 -1.62 -14.74 10.41
C HIS A 137 -2.53 -14.39 9.23
N GLU A 138 -2.93 -13.12 9.14
CA GLU A 138 -3.53 -12.63 7.91
C GLU A 138 -2.66 -13.02 6.71
N LEU A 139 -3.22 -13.82 5.80
CA LEU A 139 -2.50 -14.34 4.65
C LEU A 139 -1.89 -13.18 3.86
N ALA A 140 -0.62 -13.35 3.48
CA ALA A 140 0.07 -12.39 2.64
C ALA A 140 -0.78 -12.08 1.40
N SER A 141 -0.91 -10.79 1.08
CA SER A 141 -1.54 -10.38 -0.17
C SER A 141 -0.59 -10.72 -1.31
N GLU A 142 -1.12 -11.33 -2.36
CA GLU A 142 -0.36 -11.66 -3.57
C GLU A 142 -0.85 -10.79 -4.73
N GLY A 143 0.10 -10.28 -5.51
CA GLY A 143 -0.21 -9.47 -6.66
C GLY A 143 0.91 -9.52 -7.69
N PHE A 144 0.76 -8.74 -8.74
CA PHE A 144 1.81 -8.52 -9.71
C PHE A 144 1.86 -7.04 -10.09
N VAL A 145 3.05 -6.58 -10.44
CA VAL A 145 3.24 -5.25 -11.01
C VAL A 145 3.55 -5.38 -12.48
N GLU A 146 2.75 -4.73 -13.31
CA GLU A 146 3.01 -4.57 -14.73
C GLU A 146 3.73 -3.26 -14.99
N ARG A 147 4.69 -3.31 -15.91
CA ARG A 147 5.42 -2.15 -16.41
C ARG A 147 5.55 -2.28 -17.92
N GLU A 148 5.30 -1.20 -18.63
CA GLU A 148 5.57 -1.09 -20.06
C GLU A 148 7.08 -0.94 -20.30
N VAL A 149 7.62 -1.70 -21.26
CA VAL A 149 9.05 -1.70 -21.60
C VAL A 149 9.27 -1.11 -22.99
N THR A 150 8.40 -1.45 -23.93
CA THR A 150 8.33 -0.91 -25.30
C THR A 150 6.86 -0.84 -25.73
N ASP A 151 6.55 -0.17 -26.83
CA ASP A 151 5.17 0.03 -27.31
C ASP A 151 4.39 -1.30 -27.36
N GLY A 152 3.43 -1.45 -26.45
CA GLY A 152 2.57 -2.63 -26.34
C GLY A 152 3.17 -3.85 -25.62
N GLN A 153 4.47 -3.84 -25.29
CA GLN A 153 5.10 -4.90 -24.51
C GLN A 153 5.17 -4.55 -23.03
N LYS A 154 4.67 -5.47 -22.20
CA LYS A 154 4.67 -5.34 -20.75
C LYS A 154 5.44 -6.47 -20.10
N VAL A 155 6.14 -6.14 -19.03
CA VAL A 155 6.74 -7.12 -18.12
C VAL A 155 5.97 -7.07 -16.80
N GLY A 156 5.60 -8.25 -16.32
CA GLY A 156 4.96 -8.45 -15.03
C GLY A 156 5.94 -9.07 -14.04
N SER A 157 5.93 -8.60 -12.79
CA SER A 157 6.64 -9.26 -11.69
C SER A 157 5.68 -9.52 -10.54
N SER A 158 5.61 -10.77 -10.06
CA SER A 158 4.78 -11.16 -8.93
C SER A 158 5.41 -10.77 -7.61
N PHE A 159 4.59 -10.48 -6.60
CA PHE A 159 5.04 -10.22 -5.24
C PHE A 159 4.08 -10.81 -4.22
N LYS A 160 4.60 -11.01 -3.01
CA LYS A 160 3.83 -11.26 -1.80
C LYS A 160 4.14 -10.16 -0.80
N CYS A 161 3.12 -9.61 -0.16
CA CYS A 161 3.30 -8.60 0.88
C CYS A 161 2.52 -8.97 2.14
N GLN A 162 3.12 -8.70 3.28
CA GLN A 162 2.52 -8.84 4.60
C GLN A 162 2.03 -7.49 5.09
N VAL A 163 1.15 -7.50 6.10
CA VAL A 163 0.72 -6.27 6.77
C VAL A 163 1.94 -5.50 7.28
N GLY A 164 1.98 -4.21 6.96
CA GLY A 164 3.08 -3.31 7.30
C GLY A 164 4.21 -3.26 6.26
N ASP A 165 4.22 -4.11 5.25
CA ASP A 165 5.20 -4.01 4.17
C ASP A 165 4.92 -2.76 3.32
N LEU A 166 5.99 -2.11 2.88
CA LEU A 166 5.93 -0.89 2.08
C LEU A 166 6.22 -1.23 0.61
N LEU A 167 5.29 -0.91 -0.28
CA LEU A 167 5.43 -1.10 -1.72
C LEU A 167 5.56 0.26 -2.41
N ILE A 168 6.56 0.40 -3.27
CA ILE A 168 6.77 1.60 -4.07
C ILE A 168 6.44 1.28 -5.53
N LEU A 169 5.43 1.98 -6.05
CA LEU A 169 4.99 1.91 -7.44
C LEU A 169 5.49 3.16 -8.18
N ARG A 170 6.35 2.95 -9.18
CA ARG A 170 6.87 4.02 -10.03
C ARG A 170 5.78 4.52 -10.98
N GLY A 171 5.95 5.73 -11.50
CA GLY A 171 5.13 6.25 -12.57
C GLY A 171 5.05 5.29 -13.76
N GLY A 172 3.83 5.10 -14.29
CA GLY A 172 3.54 4.18 -15.38
C GLY A 172 3.41 2.71 -14.97
N GLU A 173 3.77 2.34 -13.75
CA GLU A 173 3.55 0.98 -13.26
C GLU A 173 2.08 0.76 -12.85
N LYS A 174 1.62 -0.48 -13.00
CA LYS A 174 0.29 -0.92 -12.58
C LYS A 174 0.40 -2.01 -11.52
N LEU A 175 -0.25 -1.78 -10.39
CA LEU A 175 -0.43 -2.76 -9.34
C LEU A 175 -1.69 -3.57 -9.61
N CYS A 176 -1.54 -4.89 -9.76
CA CYS A 176 -2.62 -5.79 -10.11
C CYS A 176 -2.81 -6.86 -9.04
N VAL A 177 -4.07 -7.13 -8.71
CA VAL A 177 -4.46 -8.18 -7.75
C VAL A 177 -5.47 -9.09 -8.43
N ARG A 178 -5.27 -10.41 -8.32
CA ARG A 178 -6.18 -11.40 -8.91
C ARG A 178 -7.44 -11.49 -8.05
N GLY A 179 -8.58 -11.06 -8.59
CA GLY A 179 -9.88 -11.38 -8.00
C GLY A 179 -10.33 -12.75 -8.50
N GLU A 180 -10.46 -13.75 -7.63
CA GLU A 180 -11.11 -15.02 -7.97
C GLU A 180 -12.60 -15.00 -7.56
N SER A 181 -13.47 -15.52 -8.42
CA SER A 181 -14.90 -15.25 -8.46
C SER A 181 -15.78 -16.02 -7.45
N ALA A 182 -15.26 -16.44 -6.30
CA ALA A 182 -16.08 -17.17 -5.33
C ALA A 182 -15.83 -16.81 -3.87
N VAL A 183 -14.70 -16.16 -3.55
CA VAL A 183 -14.40 -15.76 -2.17
C VAL A 183 -13.97 -14.30 -2.21
N GLN A 184 -14.76 -13.42 -1.57
CA GLN A 184 -14.53 -11.98 -1.44
C GLN A 184 -13.23 -11.61 -0.69
N SER A 185 -12.30 -12.56 -0.54
CA SER A 185 -11.19 -12.56 0.41
C SER A 185 -9.81 -12.67 -0.26
N ARG A 186 -9.58 -12.10 -1.45
CA ARG A 186 -8.23 -12.09 -2.08
C ARG A 186 -7.82 -10.72 -2.66
N GLY A 187 -8.37 -9.64 -2.12
CA GLY A 187 -7.95 -8.26 -2.44
C GLY A 187 -6.78 -7.77 -1.58
N MET A 188 -6.21 -6.61 -1.93
CA MET A 188 -5.19 -5.91 -1.14
C MET A 188 -5.76 -4.63 -0.54
N CYS A 189 -5.72 -4.53 0.79
CA CYS A 189 -6.01 -3.28 1.51
C CYS A 189 -4.70 -2.55 1.76
N ALA A 190 -4.65 -1.24 1.51
CA ALA A 190 -3.45 -0.46 1.70
C ALA A 190 -3.75 0.98 2.04
N PHE A 191 -2.91 1.55 2.90
CA PHE A 191 -2.72 2.99 2.98
C PHE A 191 -1.88 3.43 1.78
N VAL A 192 -2.30 4.48 1.08
CA VAL A 192 -1.59 5.01 -0.10
C VAL A 192 -1.29 6.50 0.06
N SER A 193 -0.04 6.88 -0.22
CA SER A 193 0.42 8.25 -0.41
C SER A 193 0.96 8.40 -1.84
N VAL A 194 0.58 9.46 -2.53
CA VAL A 194 1.05 9.71 -3.91
C VAL A 194 1.85 11.00 -3.96
N TYR A 195 3.07 10.91 -4.47
CA TYR A 195 3.99 12.03 -4.62
C TYR A 195 4.09 12.42 -6.08
N GLN A 196 4.23 13.72 -6.33
CA GLN A 196 4.60 14.22 -7.63
C GLN A 196 6.09 13.92 -7.88
N THR A 197 6.42 13.57 -9.12
CA THR A 197 7.80 13.39 -9.53
C THR A 197 8.15 14.21 -10.74
N THR A 198 9.41 14.61 -10.81
CA THR A 198 10.03 15.18 -12.00
C THR A 198 11.11 14.24 -12.48
N THR A 199 11.16 14.01 -13.79
CA THR A 199 12.32 13.40 -14.42
C THR A 199 13.47 14.39 -14.33
N ARG A 200 14.63 13.92 -13.86
CA ARG A 200 15.84 14.73 -13.88
C ARG A 200 16.15 15.01 -15.35
N LYS A 201 16.10 16.27 -15.77
CA LYS A 201 16.66 16.69 -17.05
C LYS A 201 18.17 16.80 -16.84
N ASP A 202 18.94 16.09 -17.64
CA ASP A 202 20.37 16.33 -17.80
C ASP A 202 20.63 17.77 -18.27
#